data_AF-A0A7X8QSY0-F1
#
_entry.id   AF-A0A7X8QSY0-F1
#
_cell.length_a   1.000
_cell.length_b   1.000
_cell.length_c   1.000
_cell.angle_alpha   90.00
_cell.angle_beta   90.00
_cell.angle_gamma   90.00
#
_symmetry.space_group_name_H-M   'P 1'
#
loop_
_entity.id
_entity.type
_entity.pdbx_description
1 polymer ?
#
loop_
_entity_poly.entity_id
_entity_poly.type
_entity_poly.pdbx_seq_one_letter_code
_entity_poly.pdbx_strand_id
1 'polypeptide(L)'
;AGFPIMLGQGARLQRALIQYMLDMHTTQHGYTEMLPPFIVNSDSMRGTGQLPKMAEDMYHCEVDDLYLVPTAEVPVTNYYRGEIIEEELPIYLTAYTPCFRREAGAAGKDTRGILRVHQFDKVEMVKFVKPETSYNELELLVGNAEAVLQSLGLHYRVLELCSGDMGFAAAKCYDIELWAPGQQGWLEVSSCSNFEDFQARRANIRYRDKNGKPQFVHTLNGSGVALPRLVIAILEQYQQADGSVILPEALVPYMGGVTRLERV
;
A
#
# COMPACT_ATOMS: atom_id res chain seq x y z
N ALA A 1 6.11 -20.24 9.78
CA ALA A 1 6.90 -19.60 8.70
C ALA A 1 6.13 -18.38 8.20
N GLY A 2 6.78 -17.35 7.63
CA GLY A 2 6.09 -16.15 7.11
C GLY A 2 5.67 -15.10 8.14
N PHE A 3 6.18 -15.15 9.38
CA PHE A 3 5.99 -14.12 10.41
C PHE A 3 7.37 -13.71 10.95
N PRO A 4 8.06 -12.76 10.31
CA PRO A 4 9.41 -12.37 10.72
C PRO A 4 9.38 -11.60 12.04
N ILE A 5 10.41 -11.79 12.86
CA ILE A 5 10.66 -10.99 14.05
C ILE A 5 11.83 -10.06 13.74
N MET A 6 11.56 -8.75 13.77
CA MET A 6 12.59 -7.73 13.66
C MET A 6 13.10 -7.37 15.06
N LEU A 7 14.42 -7.29 15.24
CA LEU A 7 15.05 -6.98 16.53
C LEU A 7 15.95 -5.74 16.40
N GLY A 8 16.02 -4.94 17.47
CA GLY A 8 16.95 -3.82 17.57
C GLY A 8 16.79 -2.79 16.44
N GLN A 9 17.88 -2.52 15.72
CA GLN A 9 17.88 -1.52 14.64
C GLN A 9 16.95 -1.90 13.47
N GLY A 10 16.70 -3.19 13.20
CA GLY A 10 15.76 -3.61 12.16
C GLY A 10 14.31 -3.24 12.51
N ALA A 11 13.92 -3.41 13.78
CA ALA A 11 12.61 -2.97 14.26
C ALA A 11 12.47 -1.43 14.24
N ARG A 12 13.56 -0.72 14.55
CA ARG A 12 13.60 0.74 14.43
C ARG A 12 13.45 1.20 12.99
N LEU A 13 14.13 0.54 12.04
CA LEU A 13 14.04 0.86 10.61
C LEU A 13 12.60 0.71 10.09
N GLN A 14 11.90 -0.38 10.44
CA GLN A 14 10.49 -0.55 10.07
C GLN A 14 9.65 0.65 10.52
N ARG A 15 9.74 1.02 11.80
CA ARG A 15 9.00 2.17 12.34
C ARG A 15 9.43 3.49 11.68
N ALA A 16 10.73 3.68 11.42
CA ALA A 16 11.24 4.89 10.76
C ALA A 16 10.68 5.04 9.35
N LEU A 17 10.61 3.96 8.57
CA LEU A 17 10.03 3.96 7.23
C LEU A 17 8.54 4.30 7.26
N ILE A 18 7.77 3.73 8.19
CA ILE A 18 6.34 4.04 8.35
C ILE A 18 6.14 5.54 8.58
N GLN A 19 6.86 6.08 9.58
CA GLN A 19 6.75 7.50 9.95
C GLN A 19 7.19 8.41 8.79
N TYR A 20 8.30 8.07 8.13
CA TYR A 20 8.79 8.78 6.96
C TYR A 20 7.75 8.92 5.84
N MET A 21 7.09 7.80 5.50
CA MET A 21 6.10 7.76 4.43
C MET A 21 4.81 8.49 4.82
N LEU A 22 4.32 8.33 6.05
CA LEU A 22 3.17 9.07 6.56
C LEU A 22 3.44 10.59 6.56
N ASP A 23 4.58 11.02 7.09
CA ASP A 23 4.97 12.43 7.12
C ASP A 23 5.06 13.00 5.70
N MET A 24 5.65 12.28 4.75
CA MET A 24 5.71 12.71 3.35
C MET A 24 4.31 12.91 2.77
N HIS A 25 3.44 11.90 2.87
CA HIS A 25 2.12 11.96 2.24
C HIS A 25 1.21 13.03 2.88
N THR A 26 1.32 13.21 4.20
CA THR A 26 0.49 14.19 4.93
C THR A 26 1.00 15.62 4.77
N THR A 27 2.31 15.84 4.75
CA THR A 27 2.88 17.19 4.72
C THR A 27 3.14 17.72 3.31
N GLN A 28 3.33 16.84 2.32
CA GLN A 28 3.72 17.23 0.95
C GLN A 28 2.68 16.85 -0.11
N HIS A 29 1.98 15.73 0.05
CA HIS A 29 1.05 15.23 -0.97
C HIS A 29 -0.43 15.50 -0.65
N GLY A 30 -0.72 16.15 0.48
CA GLY A 30 -2.07 16.60 0.86
C GLY A 30 -3.00 15.50 1.37
N TYR A 31 -2.47 14.36 1.80
CA TYR A 31 -3.28 13.29 2.38
C TYR A 31 -3.64 13.59 3.83
N THR A 32 -4.85 13.22 4.22
CA THR A 32 -5.23 13.16 5.64
C THR A 32 -4.88 11.79 6.20
N GLU A 33 -4.16 11.75 7.31
CA GLU A 33 -3.84 10.50 7.99
C GLU A 33 -5.08 9.91 8.69
N MET A 34 -5.28 8.62 8.49
CA MET A 34 -6.32 7.83 9.15
C MET A 34 -5.69 6.62 9.83
N LEU A 35 -6.17 6.30 11.04
CA LEU A 35 -5.88 5.02 11.72
C LEU A 35 -7.13 4.13 11.68
N PRO A 36 -7.27 3.27 10.65
CA PRO A 36 -8.43 2.41 10.51
C PRO A 36 -8.36 1.16 11.41
N PRO A 37 -9.49 0.44 11.61
CA PRO A 37 -9.47 -0.90 12.18
C PRO A 37 -8.64 -1.88 11.32
N PHE A 38 -7.90 -2.79 11.96
CA PHE A 38 -7.15 -3.86 11.27
C PHE A 38 -7.99 -5.12 11.05
N ILE A 39 -9.24 -5.09 11.50
CA ILE A 39 -10.21 -6.17 11.39
C ILE A 39 -11.50 -5.55 10.87
N VAL A 40 -12.12 -6.16 9.87
CA VAL A 40 -13.31 -5.64 9.19
C VAL A 40 -14.36 -6.73 8.98
N ASN A 41 -15.61 -6.32 8.80
CA ASN A 41 -16.70 -7.25 8.50
C ASN A 41 -16.68 -7.72 7.02
N SER A 42 -17.44 -8.76 6.74
CA SER A 42 -17.68 -9.30 5.39
C SER A 42 -18.10 -8.24 4.37
N ASP A 43 -18.95 -7.28 4.75
CA ASP A 43 -19.45 -6.24 3.85
C ASP A 43 -18.32 -5.32 3.36
N SER A 44 -17.34 -5.01 4.23
CA SER A 44 -16.17 -4.23 3.84
C SER A 44 -15.35 -4.95 2.78
N MET A 45 -15.08 -6.24 3.00
CA MET A 45 -14.35 -7.07 2.05
C MET A 45 -15.08 -7.24 0.71
N ARG A 46 -16.41 -7.17 0.70
CA ARG A 46 -17.23 -7.18 -0.53
C ARG A 46 -17.20 -5.85 -1.27
N GLY A 47 -17.19 -4.74 -0.52
CA GLY A 47 -17.13 -3.37 -1.04
C GLY A 47 -15.90 -3.15 -1.93
N THR A 48 -14.73 -3.58 -1.47
CA THR A 48 -13.46 -3.43 -2.17
C THR A 48 -13.10 -4.61 -3.09
N GLY A 49 -13.92 -5.66 -3.12
CA GLY A 49 -13.86 -6.73 -4.11
C GLY A 49 -12.99 -7.95 -3.74
N GLN A 50 -12.46 -8.01 -2.51
CA GLN A 50 -11.75 -9.18 -2.00
C GLN A 50 -12.70 -10.37 -1.92
N LEU A 51 -13.92 -10.19 -1.39
CA LEU A 51 -14.93 -11.24 -1.39
C LEU A 51 -15.84 -11.17 -2.63
N PRO A 52 -16.23 -12.33 -3.22
CA PRO A 52 -15.91 -13.68 -2.77
C PRO A 52 -14.60 -14.27 -3.32
N LYS A 53 -13.97 -13.64 -4.33
CA LYS A 53 -12.92 -14.26 -5.16
C LYS A 53 -11.64 -14.60 -4.40
N MET A 54 -11.23 -13.76 -3.46
CA MET A 54 -9.98 -13.90 -2.69
C MET A 54 -10.19 -14.53 -1.31
N ALA A 55 -11.34 -15.15 -1.03
CA ALA A 55 -11.66 -15.68 0.30
C ALA A 55 -10.59 -16.64 0.84
N GLU A 56 -10.02 -17.49 -0.03
CA GLU A 56 -8.98 -18.46 0.34
C GLU A 56 -7.66 -17.79 0.76
N ASP A 57 -7.41 -16.57 0.29
CA ASP A 57 -6.18 -15.82 0.59
C ASP A 57 -6.32 -14.95 1.86
N MET A 58 -7.53 -14.83 2.43
CA MET A 58 -7.78 -13.98 3.60
C MET A 58 -7.75 -14.76 4.91
N TYR A 59 -7.29 -14.12 5.98
CA TYR A 59 -7.47 -14.62 7.34
C TYR A 59 -8.87 -14.25 7.86
N HIS A 60 -9.66 -15.27 8.21
CA HIS A 60 -11.05 -15.15 8.69
C HIS A 60 -11.16 -15.58 10.16
N CYS A 61 -11.75 -14.72 10.97
CA CYS A 61 -12.16 -14.99 12.34
C CYS A 61 -13.59 -15.56 12.30
N GLU A 62 -13.70 -16.88 12.20
CA GLU A 62 -14.96 -17.59 11.92
C GLU A 62 -16.09 -17.31 12.92
N VAL A 63 -15.77 -17.15 14.21
CA VAL A 63 -16.77 -16.97 15.28
C VAL A 63 -17.51 -15.64 15.15
N ASP A 64 -16.80 -14.57 14.78
CA ASP A 64 -17.33 -13.21 14.75
C ASP A 64 -17.68 -12.74 13.33
N ASP A 65 -17.43 -13.58 12.31
CA ASP A 65 -17.48 -13.23 10.89
C ASP A 65 -16.71 -11.96 10.52
N LEU A 66 -15.46 -11.92 10.97
CA LEU A 66 -14.55 -10.80 10.75
C LEU A 66 -13.29 -11.24 9.99
N TYR A 67 -12.66 -10.31 9.26
CA TYR A 67 -11.47 -10.56 8.46
C TYR A 67 -10.33 -9.65 8.90
N LEU A 68 -9.13 -10.20 9.02
CA LEU A 68 -7.92 -9.38 9.12
C LEU A 68 -7.69 -8.68 7.77
N VAL A 69 -7.36 -7.40 7.79
CA VAL A 69 -7.24 -6.61 6.55
C VAL A 69 -6.01 -7.04 5.73
N PRO A 70 -6.13 -7.31 4.43
CA PRO A 70 -4.99 -7.61 3.55
C PRO A 70 -4.26 -6.35 3.05
N THR A 71 -4.85 -5.18 3.32
CA THR A 71 -4.39 -3.83 2.98
C THR A 71 -5.30 -2.79 3.65
N ALA A 72 -4.77 -1.62 3.99
CA ALA A 72 -5.56 -0.50 4.52
C ALA A 72 -6.61 0.02 3.53
N GLU A 73 -6.46 -0.26 2.23
CA GLU A 73 -7.48 0.01 1.20
C GLU A 73 -8.86 -0.43 1.67
N VAL A 74 -8.98 -1.64 2.25
CA VAL A 74 -10.29 -2.21 2.59
C VAL A 74 -11.05 -1.31 3.57
N PRO A 75 -10.54 -1.03 4.79
CA PRO A 75 -11.25 -0.16 5.71
C PRO A 75 -11.30 1.30 5.24
N VAL A 76 -10.26 1.83 4.60
CA VAL A 76 -10.20 3.24 4.20
C VAL A 76 -11.21 3.54 3.09
N THR A 77 -11.32 2.69 2.07
CA THR A 77 -12.35 2.85 1.02
C THR A 77 -13.76 2.72 1.61
N ASN A 78 -13.96 1.81 2.56
CA ASN A 78 -15.27 1.60 3.20
C ASN A 78 -15.62 2.64 4.26
N TYR A 79 -14.75 3.60 4.56
CA TYR A 79 -15.07 4.71 5.47
C TYR A 79 -16.33 5.45 5.04
N TYR A 80 -16.49 5.67 3.73
CA TYR A 80 -17.67 6.31 3.13
C TYR A 80 -18.74 5.32 2.63
N ARG A 81 -18.72 4.04 3.07
CA ARG A 81 -19.68 3.03 2.60
C ARG A 81 -21.12 3.45 2.90
N GLY A 82 -21.94 3.50 1.86
CA GLY A 82 -23.36 3.85 1.93
C GLY A 82 -23.63 5.35 1.94
N GLU A 83 -22.59 6.18 1.92
CA GLU A 83 -22.72 7.62 2.06
C GLU A 83 -22.91 8.34 0.73
N ILE A 84 -23.47 9.53 0.82
CA ILE A 84 -23.34 10.58 -0.19
C ILE A 84 -22.36 11.57 0.42
N ILE A 85 -21.12 11.58 -0.07
CA ILE A 85 -20.04 12.48 0.35
C ILE A 85 -20.50 13.91 0.07
N GLU A 86 -20.49 14.74 1.11
CA GLU A 86 -20.85 16.15 1.05
C GLU A 86 -19.58 17.03 1.07
N GLU A 87 -18.42 16.46 1.41
CA GLU A 87 -17.11 17.10 1.32
C GLU A 87 -16.68 17.36 -0.12
N GLU A 88 -15.77 18.32 -0.30
CA GLU A 88 -15.23 18.66 -1.61
C GLU A 88 -14.28 17.55 -2.11
N LEU A 89 -14.56 17.03 -3.31
CA LEU A 89 -13.68 16.10 -4.01
C LEU A 89 -12.60 16.87 -4.80
N PRO A 90 -11.35 16.39 -4.83
CA PRO A 90 -10.93 15.05 -4.39
C PRO A 90 -10.58 14.95 -2.89
N ILE A 91 -10.80 13.77 -2.31
CA ILE A 91 -10.43 13.44 -0.93
C ILE A 91 -9.26 12.45 -0.95
N TYR A 92 -8.21 12.75 -0.20
CA TYR A 92 -7.00 11.95 -0.10
C TYR A 92 -6.82 11.44 1.34
N LEU A 93 -6.81 10.12 1.51
CA LEU A 93 -6.62 9.47 2.80
C LEU A 93 -5.39 8.57 2.76
N THR A 94 -4.55 8.61 3.79
CA THR A 94 -3.42 7.70 3.94
C THR A 94 -3.48 6.98 5.27
N ALA A 95 -3.06 5.72 5.32
CA ALA A 95 -3.09 4.92 6.52
C ALA A 95 -1.94 3.93 6.55
N TYR A 96 -1.32 3.81 7.72
CA TYR A 96 -0.49 2.66 8.05
C TYR A 96 -1.36 1.54 8.60
N THR A 97 -1.15 0.30 8.12
CA THR A 97 -1.71 -0.91 8.75
C THR A 97 -0.76 -2.09 8.66
N PRO A 98 -0.76 -3.00 9.65
CA PRO A 98 -0.33 -4.37 9.41
C PRO A 98 -1.33 -5.04 8.45
N CYS A 99 -0.81 -5.66 7.41
CA CYS A 99 -1.53 -6.34 6.34
C CYS A 99 -1.36 -7.85 6.47
N PHE A 100 -2.44 -8.60 6.30
CA PHE A 100 -2.47 -10.04 6.49
C PHE A 100 -2.92 -10.78 5.23
N ARG A 101 -2.09 -11.69 4.71
CA ARG A 101 -2.40 -12.54 3.54
C ARG A 101 -1.97 -13.98 3.79
N ARG A 102 -2.80 -14.94 3.39
CA ARG A 102 -2.47 -16.37 3.55
C ARG A 102 -1.45 -16.83 2.53
N GLU A 103 -1.25 -16.07 1.45
CA GLU A 103 -0.34 -16.43 0.36
C GLU A 103 -0.68 -17.82 -0.19
N ALA A 104 -2.00 -18.09 -0.31
CA ALA A 104 -2.52 -19.37 -0.73
C ALA A 104 -2.06 -19.68 -2.17
N GLY A 105 -1.48 -20.87 -2.37
CA GLY A 105 -0.92 -21.27 -3.67
C GLY A 105 0.54 -20.87 -3.91
N ALA A 106 1.19 -20.15 -3.00
CA ALA A 106 2.61 -19.79 -3.10
C ALA A 106 3.56 -20.74 -2.32
N ALA A 107 3.10 -21.93 -1.96
CA ALA A 107 3.84 -22.86 -1.10
C ALA A 107 5.27 -23.14 -1.64
N GLY A 108 6.28 -22.71 -0.87
CA GLY A 108 7.69 -22.92 -1.18
C GLY A 108 8.35 -21.85 -2.06
N LYS A 109 7.59 -20.93 -2.67
CA LYS A 109 8.15 -19.85 -3.50
C LYS A 109 8.46 -18.60 -2.66
N ASP A 110 9.66 -18.05 -2.79
CA ASP A 110 10.12 -16.81 -2.12
C ASP A 110 9.95 -16.79 -0.59
N THR A 111 10.00 -17.96 0.04
CA THR A 111 9.73 -18.14 1.48
C THR A 111 10.91 -17.81 2.40
N ARG A 112 12.12 -17.63 1.83
CA ARG A 112 13.32 -17.26 2.58
C ARG A 112 13.39 -15.73 2.72
N GLY A 113 13.51 -15.24 3.95
CA GLY A 113 13.58 -13.82 4.25
C GLY A 113 12.20 -13.20 4.43
N ILE A 114 12.00 -11.99 3.90
CA ILE A 114 10.76 -11.21 4.06
C ILE A 114 10.05 -10.89 2.73
N LEU A 115 10.47 -11.50 1.62
CA LEU A 115 9.89 -11.24 0.29
C LEU A 115 8.39 -11.55 0.22
N ARG A 116 8.00 -12.70 0.80
CA ARG A 116 6.62 -13.17 0.87
C ARG A 116 6.35 -13.69 2.27
N VAL A 117 5.47 -12.98 2.98
CA VAL A 117 5.16 -13.19 4.40
C VAL A 117 3.67 -13.04 4.63
N HIS A 118 3.16 -13.65 5.69
CA HIS A 118 1.75 -13.60 6.03
C HIS A 118 1.35 -12.28 6.68
N GLN A 119 2.29 -11.64 7.37
CA GLN A 119 2.11 -10.31 7.96
C GLN A 119 3.20 -9.40 7.46
N PHE A 120 2.80 -8.24 6.93
CA PHE A 120 3.71 -7.17 6.55
C PHE A 120 3.09 -5.81 6.82
N ASP A 121 3.93 -4.79 6.93
CA ASP A 121 3.49 -3.42 7.10
C ASP A 121 3.38 -2.71 5.75
N LYS A 122 2.40 -1.81 5.63
CA LYS A 122 2.23 -0.96 4.46
C LYS A 122 1.64 0.39 4.85
N VAL A 123 2.15 1.45 4.21
CA VAL A 123 1.45 2.75 4.15
C VAL A 123 0.67 2.78 2.85
N GLU A 124 -0.64 2.96 2.95
CA GLU A 124 -1.55 3.01 1.80
C GLU A 124 -1.98 4.44 1.52
N MET A 125 -2.19 4.75 0.25
CA MET A 125 -2.83 5.96 -0.23
C MET A 125 -4.16 5.59 -0.89
N VAL A 126 -5.25 6.25 -0.53
CA VAL A 126 -6.58 6.07 -1.12
C VAL A 126 -7.12 7.42 -1.55
N LYS A 127 -7.73 7.48 -2.72
CA LYS A 127 -8.37 8.69 -3.25
C LYS A 127 -9.83 8.44 -3.60
N PHE A 128 -10.69 9.38 -3.25
CA PHE A 128 -12.07 9.47 -3.76
C PHE A 128 -12.15 10.70 -4.64
N VAL A 129 -12.55 10.51 -5.90
CA VAL A 129 -12.43 11.56 -6.91
C VAL A 129 -13.65 11.56 -7.84
N LYS A 130 -13.82 12.65 -8.58
CA LYS A 130 -14.85 12.72 -9.61
C LYS A 130 -14.45 11.85 -10.80
N PRO A 131 -15.40 11.21 -11.51
CA PRO A 131 -15.10 10.36 -12.66
C PRO A 131 -14.17 11.01 -13.69
N GLU A 132 -14.43 12.28 -14.02
CA GLU A 132 -13.71 13.07 -15.02
C GLU A 132 -12.23 13.34 -14.69
N THR A 133 -11.82 13.26 -13.43
CA THR A 133 -10.42 13.49 -13.02
C THR A 133 -9.66 12.22 -12.68
N SER A 134 -10.33 11.07 -12.60
CA SER A 134 -9.76 9.84 -12.03
C SER A 134 -8.47 9.35 -12.68
N TYR A 135 -8.34 9.43 -14.00
CA TYR A 135 -7.11 9.01 -14.68
C TYR A 135 -5.93 9.96 -14.42
N ASN A 136 -6.17 11.26 -14.33
CA ASN A 136 -5.11 12.21 -13.93
C ASN A 136 -4.71 11.99 -12.47
N GLU A 137 -5.67 11.66 -11.62
CA GLU A 137 -5.43 11.34 -10.21
C GLU A 137 -4.61 10.05 -10.02
N LEU A 138 -4.71 9.11 -10.96
CA LEU A 138 -3.86 7.91 -11.01
C LEU A 138 -2.40 8.30 -11.27
N GLU A 139 -2.13 9.15 -12.27
CA GLU A 139 -0.75 9.58 -12.57
C GLU A 139 -0.13 10.31 -11.36
N LEU A 140 -0.90 11.15 -10.66
CA LEU A 140 -0.47 11.78 -9.41
C LEU A 140 -0.21 10.75 -8.29
N LEU A 141 -1.04 9.70 -8.21
CA LEU A 141 -0.89 8.64 -7.22
C LEU A 141 0.38 7.80 -7.46
N VAL A 142 0.71 7.50 -8.71
CA VAL A 142 1.98 6.86 -9.08
C VAL A 142 3.15 7.77 -8.68
N GLY A 143 3.09 9.06 -9.04
CA GLY A 143 4.13 10.03 -8.67
C GLY A 143 4.34 10.14 -7.16
N ASN A 144 3.29 10.08 -6.35
CA ASN A 144 3.38 10.09 -4.88
C ASN A 144 4.11 8.85 -4.33
N ALA A 145 3.93 7.69 -4.94
CA ALA A 145 4.65 6.47 -4.56
C ALA A 145 6.11 6.50 -5.05
N GLU A 146 6.37 7.00 -6.26
CA GLU A 146 7.71 7.21 -6.79
C GLU A 146 8.53 8.19 -5.94
N ALA A 147 7.92 9.26 -5.44
CA ALA A 147 8.58 10.25 -4.59
C ALA A 147 9.23 9.63 -3.35
N VAL A 148 8.61 8.59 -2.75
CA VAL A 148 9.20 7.82 -1.65
C VAL A 148 10.50 7.15 -2.10
N LEU A 149 10.52 6.53 -3.28
CA LEU A 149 11.69 5.79 -3.76
C LEU A 149 12.81 6.75 -4.21
N GLN A 150 12.45 7.81 -4.92
CA GLN A 150 13.38 8.84 -5.41
C GLN A 150 14.11 9.55 -4.27
N SER A 151 13.37 9.95 -3.24
CA SER A 151 13.92 10.60 -2.05
C SER A 151 14.83 9.69 -1.21
N LEU A 152 14.59 8.37 -1.28
CA LEU A 152 15.46 7.36 -0.69
C LEU A 152 16.63 6.95 -1.61
N GLY A 153 16.75 7.53 -2.80
CA GLY A 153 17.83 7.26 -3.75
C GLY A 153 17.81 5.85 -4.35
N LEU A 154 16.66 5.19 -4.37
CA LEU A 154 16.53 3.80 -4.79
C LEU A 154 16.35 3.67 -6.31
N HIS A 155 16.98 2.65 -6.90
CA HIS A 155 16.75 2.31 -8.31
C HIS A 155 15.46 1.51 -8.48
N TYR A 156 14.56 1.98 -9.34
CA TYR A 156 13.25 1.37 -9.60
C TYR A 156 12.82 1.54 -11.07
N ARG A 157 11.75 0.84 -11.46
CA ARG A 157 11.04 1.01 -12.74
C ARG A 157 9.53 1.06 -12.51
N VAL A 158 8.79 1.63 -13.46
CA VAL A 158 7.33 1.66 -13.47
C VAL A 158 6.82 0.87 -14.67
N LEU A 159 5.84 0.02 -14.46
CA LEU A 159 5.21 -0.82 -15.48
C LEU A 159 3.72 -0.53 -15.54
N GLU A 160 3.21 -0.22 -16.73
CA GLU A 160 1.77 -0.27 -16.98
C GLU A 160 1.37 -1.73 -17.21
N LEU A 161 0.42 -2.24 -16.41
CA LEU A 161 0.04 -3.65 -16.49
C LEU A 161 -0.81 -3.94 -17.73
N CYS A 162 -0.56 -5.07 -18.36
CA CYS A 162 -1.42 -5.57 -19.43
C CYS A 162 -2.71 -6.18 -18.86
N SER A 163 -3.74 -6.30 -19.68
CA SER A 163 -5.05 -6.79 -19.22
C SER A 163 -5.06 -8.17 -18.58
N GLY A 164 -4.10 -9.04 -18.91
CA GLY A 164 -3.98 -10.38 -18.34
C GLY A 164 -3.41 -10.41 -16.92
N ASP A 165 -2.74 -9.34 -16.49
CA ASP A 165 -2.04 -9.26 -15.21
C ASP A 165 -2.68 -8.26 -14.24
N MET A 166 -3.70 -7.52 -14.69
CA MET A 166 -4.45 -6.61 -13.82
C MET A 166 -5.30 -7.35 -12.79
N GLY A 167 -5.35 -6.77 -11.58
CA GLY A 167 -6.24 -7.21 -10.52
C GLY A 167 -7.72 -7.09 -10.92
N PHE A 168 -8.55 -7.98 -10.35
CA PHE A 168 -9.97 -8.13 -10.73
C PHE A 168 -10.80 -6.83 -10.74
N ALA A 169 -10.50 -5.90 -9.81
CA ALA A 169 -11.26 -4.67 -9.64
C ALA A 169 -10.71 -3.48 -10.45
N ALA A 170 -9.46 -3.54 -10.91
CA ALA A 170 -8.78 -2.40 -11.51
C ALA A 170 -9.17 -2.19 -12.97
N ALA A 171 -9.41 -0.93 -13.35
CA ALA A 171 -9.60 -0.53 -14.75
C ALA A 171 -8.26 -0.19 -15.42
N LYS A 172 -7.32 0.38 -14.66
CA LYS A 172 -5.93 0.65 -15.06
C LYS A 172 -5.02 0.52 -13.84
N CYS A 173 -3.85 -0.08 -14.02
CA CYS A 173 -2.90 -0.34 -12.93
C CYS A 173 -1.45 -0.09 -13.37
N TYR A 174 -0.68 0.51 -12.46
CA TYR A 174 0.76 0.65 -12.55
C TYR A 174 1.44 -0.10 -11.41
N ASP A 175 2.41 -0.94 -11.73
CA ASP A 175 3.29 -1.53 -10.73
C ASP A 175 4.64 -0.80 -10.73
N ILE A 176 5.15 -0.51 -9.53
CA ILE A 176 6.46 0.07 -9.32
C ILE A 176 7.35 -1.01 -8.72
N GLU A 177 8.48 -1.29 -9.36
CA GLU A 177 9.37 -2.37 -8.95
C GLU A 177 10.77 -1.84 -8.60
N LEU A 178 11.29 -2.26 -7.45
CA LEU A 178 12.63 -1.97 -6.98
C LEU A 178 13.64 -2.97 -7.54
N TRP A 179 14.81 -2.51 -7.94
CA TRP A 179 15.93 -3.40 -8.24
C TRP A 179 16.49 -3.99 -6.94
N ALA A 180 16.73 -5.30 -6.92
CA ALA A 180 17.28 -6.01 -5.76
C ALA A 180 18.57 -6.74 -6.19
N PRO A 181 19.76 -6.16 -5.95
CA PRO A 181 21.04 -6.73 -6.38
C PRO A 181 21.31 -8.16 -5.88
N GLY A 182 20.92 -8.46 -4.64
CA GLY A 182 21.07 -9.79 -4.03
C GLY A 182 20.09 -10.81 -4.60
N GLN A 183 18.89 -10.39 -4.98
CA GLN A 183 17.92 -11.23 -5.70
C GLN A 183 18.18 -11.32 -7.20
N GLN A 184 19.00 -10.41 -7.75
CA GLN A 184 19.22 -10.24 -9.19
C GLN A 184 17.92 -10.06 -9.97
N GLY A 185 16.98 -9.28 -9.42
CA GLY A 185 15.64 -9.15 -9.98
C GLY A 185 14.91 -7.89 -9.54
N TRP A 186 13.73 -7.70 -10.12
CA TRP A 186 12.82 -6.61 -9.80
C TRP A 186 11.76 -7.08 -8.80
N LEU A 187 11.51 -6.28 -7.76
CA LEU A 187 10.57 -6.56 -6.69
C LEU A 187 9.50 -5.48 -6.67
N GLU A 188 8.26 -5.82 -7.02
CA GLU A 188 7.10 -4.90 -7.00
C GLU A 188 6.87 -4.31 -5.60
N VAL A 189 7.16 -3.05 -5.37
CA VAL A 189 7.01 -2.42 -4.04
C VAL A 189 5.69 -1.66 -3.89
N SER A 190 5.07 -1.32 -5.02
CA SER A 190 3.79 -0.65 -5.07
C SER A 190 2.99 -1.08 -6.28
N SER A 191 1.68 -1.11 -6.09
CA SER A 191 0.69 -1.26 -7.14
C SER A 191 -0.33 -0.13 -6.96
N CYS A 192 -0.51 0.67 -8.01
CA CYS A 192 -1.35 1.87 -8.04
C CYS A 192 -2.47 1.68 -9.07
N SER A 193 -3.71 1.71 -8.62
CA SER A 193 -4.88 1.33 -9.41
C SER A 193 -5.97 2.41 -9.41
N ASN A 194 -6.59 2.59 -10.58
CA ASN A 194 -7.88 3.25 -10.72
C ASN A 194 -8.96 2.16 -10.86
N PHE A 195 -9.95 2.18 -9.97
CA PHE A 195 -11.05 1.21 -9.96
C PHE A 195 -12.29 1.73 -10.67
N GLU A 196 -12.24 2.94 -11.21
CA GLU A 196 -13.41 3.69 -11.64
C GLU A 196 -14.51 3.62 -10.56
N ASP A 197 -15.75 3.33 -10.94
CA ASP A 197 -16.87 3.21 -10.02
C ASP A 197 -17.07 1.79 -9.45
N PHE A 198 -16.17 0.83 -9.69
CA PHE A 198 -16.36 -0.58 -9.31
C PHE A 198 -16.57 -0.75 -7.80
N GLN A 199 -15.67 -0.19 -6.99
CA GLN A 199 -15.77 -0.27 -5.53
C GLN A 199 -16.89 0.64 -5.02
N ALA A 200 -17.03 1.84 -5.60
CA ALA A 200 -18.07 2.79 -5.25
C ALA A 200 -19.49 2.22 -5.44
N ARG A 201 -19.73 1.43 -6.50
CA ARG A 201 -21.01 0.74 -6.72
C ARG A 201 -21.28 -0.33 -5.67
N ARG A 202 -20.28 -1.13 -5.32
CA ARG A 202 -20.39 -2.21 -4.32
C ARG A 202 -20.59 -1.68 -2.91
N ALA A 203 -19.89 -0.59 -2.57
CA ALA A 203 -19.97 0.08 -1.28
C ALA A 203 -21.00 1.24 -1.28
N ASN A 204 -21.75 1.45 -2.36
CA ASN A 204 -22.74 2.52 -2.52
C ASN A 204 -22.23 3.94 -2.14
N ILE A 205 -21.01 4.27 -2.55
CA ILE A 205 -20.31 5.53 -2.24
C ILE A 205 -20.59 6.56 -3.34
N ARG A 206 -21.28 7.65 -3.00
CA ARG A 206 -21.75 8.63 -3.98
C ARG A 206 -21.33 10.04 -3.60
N TYR A 207 -21.47 10.97 -4.54
CA TYR A 207 -21.39 12.42 -4.32
C TYR A 207 -22.50 13.11 -5.10
N ARG A 208 -22.75 14.39 -4.84
CA ARG A 208 -23.68 15.19 -5.65
C ARG A 208 -22.94 15.92 -6.76
N ASP A 209 -23.39 15.72 -8.00
CA ASP A 209 -22.90 16.52 -9.12
C ASP A 209 -23.39 17.98 -9.04
N LYS A 210 -22.93 18.82 -9.98
CA LYS A 210 -23.32 20.24 -10.06
C LYS A 210 -24.83 20.48 -10.20
N ASN A 211 -25.62 19.47 -10.57
CA ASN A 211 -27.07 19.53 -10.69
C ASN A 211 -27.78 18.92 -9.46
N GLY A 212 -27.03 18.56 -8.41
CA GLY A 212 -27.54 17.92 -7.20
C GLY A 212 -27.89 16.44 -7.36
N LYS A 213 -27.58 15.82 -8.52
CA LYS A 213 -27.88 14.41 -8.76
C LYS A 213 -26.79 13.53 -8.12
N PRO A 214 -27.17 12.49 -7.34
CA PRO A 214 -26.20 11.54 -6.83
C PRO A 214 -25.51 10.78 -7.98
N GLN A 215 -24.18 10.78 -7.97
CA GLN A 215 -23.32 10.02 -8.87
C GLN A 215 -22.35 9.17 -8.04
N PHE A 216 -21.86 8.05 -8.57
CA PHE A 216 -20.78 7.30 -7.93
C PHE A 216 -19.46 8.05 -8.09
N VAL A 217 -18.66 8.07 -7.02
CA VAL A 217 -17.26 8.52 -7.12
C VAL A 217 -16.43 7.48 -7.86
N HIS A 218 -15.27 7.90 -8.35
CA HIS A 218 -14.21 6.95 -8.67
C HIS A 218 -13.30 6.77 -7.45
N THR A 219 -12.84 5.54 -7.22
CA THR A 219 -11.90 5.21 -6.16
C THR A 219 -10.54 4.83 -6.74
N LEU A 220 -9.48 5.23 -6.06
CA LEU A 220 -8.11 4.83 -6.39
C LEU A 220 -7.38 4.40 -5.13
N ASN A 221 -6.41 3.51 -5.29
CA ASN A 221 -5.45 3.22 -4.24
C ASN A 221 -4.05 2.97 -4.79
N GLY A 222 -3.05 3.16 -3.94
CA GLY A 222 -1.66 2.93 -4.25
C GLY A 222 -0.88 2.64 -2.99
N SER A 223 0.06 1.72 -3.07
CA SER A 223 0.98 1.52 -1.94
C SER A 223 1.97 2.69 -1.91
N GLY A 224 2.15 3.33 -0.75
CA GLY A 224 3.09 4.44 -0.57
C GLY A 224 4.20 4.18 0.45
N VAL A 225 4.87 3.03 0.55
CA VAL A 225 4.91 1.79 -0.25
C VAL A 225 4.90 0.57 0.69
N ALA A 226 4.98 -0.65 0.16
CA ALA A 226 5.05 -1.86 0.99
C ALA A 226 6.44 -2.05 1.63
N LEU A 227 6.48 -2.24 2.96
CA LEU A 227 7.74 -2.25 3.71
C LEU A 227 8.67 -3.44 3.40
N PRO A 228 8.22 -4.70 3.20
CA PRO A 228 9.16 -5.82 3.11
C PRO A 228 10.14 -5.69 1.94
N ARG A 229 9.61 -5.35 0.76
CA ARG A 229 10.41 -5.19 -0.46
C ARG A 229 11.23 -3.90 -0.42
N LEU A 230 10.73 -2.84 0.23
CA LEU A 230 11.49 -1.61 0.49
C LEU A 230 12.70 -1.87 1.40
N VAL A 231 12.52 -2.59 2.50
CA VAL A 231 13.61 -2.95 3.41
C VAL A 231 14.66 -3.79 2.69
N ILE A 232 14.24 -4.78 1.89
CA ILE A 232 15.17 -5.57 1.07
C ILE A 232 15.99 -4.67 0.15
N ALA A 233 15.33 -3.77 -0.59
CA ALA A 233 16.04 -2.88 -1.52
C ALA A 233 17.02 -1.94 -0.80
N ILE A 234 16.65 -1.37 0.35
CA ILE A 234 17.57 -0.54 1.15
C ILE A 234 18.78 -1.38 1.59
N LEU A 235 18.56 -2.57 2.14
CA LEU A 235 19.65 -3.43 2.60
C LEU A 235 20.56 -3.83 1.45
N GLU A 236 20.01 -4.24 0.30
CA GLU A 236 20.80 -4.76 -0.82
C GLU A 236 21.48 -3.65 -1.65
N GLN A 237 20.84 -2.48 -1.85
CA GLN A 237 21.41 -1.39 -2.65
C GLN A 237 22.42 -0.54 -1.86
N TYR A 238 22.31 -0.46 -0.53
CA TYR A 238 23.21 0.33 0.32
C TYR A 238 24.23 -0.49 1.12
N GLN A 239 24.33 -1.80 0.86
CA GLN A 239 25.31 -2.68 1.50
C GLN A 239 26.75 -2.27 1.15
N GLN A 240 27.62 -2.33 2.15
CA GLN A 240 29.07 -2.11 2.02
C GLN A 240 29.84 -3.43 2.00
N ALA A 241 31.11 -3.38 1.60
CA ALA A 241 31.97 -4.57 1.51
C ALA A 241 32.15 -5.31 2.85
N ASP A 242 32.06 -4.62 3.98
CA ASP A 242 32.12 -5.21 5.33
C ASP A 242 30.79 -5.78 5.83
N GLY A 243 29.72 -5.68 5.03
CA GLY A 243 28.38 -6.19 5.34
C GLY A 243 27.51 -5.23 6.16
N SER A 244 28.00 -4.04 6.50
CA SER A 244 27.16 -2.96 7.01
C SER A 244 26.28 -2.35 5.92
N VAL A 245 25.29 -1.55 6.30
CA VAL A 245 24.40 -0.83 5.37
C VAL A 245 24.39 0.65 5.71
N ILE A 246 24.73 1.50 4.74
CA ILE A 246 24.58 2.96 4.90
C ILE A 246 23.10 3.31 4.76
N LEU A 247 22.56 4.10 5.69
CA LEU A 247 21.15 4.49 5.60
C LEU A 247 20.99 5.68 4.64
N PRO A 248 19.92 5.71 3.82
CA PRO A 248 19.53 6.90 3.09
C PRO A 248 19.43 8.11 4.02
N GLU A 249 19.96 9.26 3.58
CA GLU A 249 20.05 10.48 4.41
C GLU A 249 18.68 10.92 4.95
N ALA A 250 17.63 10.77 4.13
CA ALA A 250 16.24 11.09 4.48
C ALA A 250 15.72 10.31 5.71
N LEU A 251 16.29 9.14 6.02
CA LEU A 251 15.89 8.33 7.17
C LEU A 251 16.64 8.65 8.46
N VAL A 252 17.76 9.37 8.39
CA VAL A 252 18.61 9.66 9.56
C VAL A 252 17.84 10.37 10.69
N PRO A 253 16.94 11.35 10.42
CA PRO A 253 16.12 11.96 11.46
C PRO A 253 15.22 10.95 12.19
N TYR A 254 14.58 10.04 11.45
CA TYR A 254 13.69 9.00 11.99
C TYR A 254 14.46 7.87 12.69
N MET A 255 15.71 7.66 12.28
CA MET A 255 16.66 6.74 12.90
C MET A 255 17.45 7.37 14.05
N GLY A 256 17.06 8.59 14.48
CA GLY A 256 17.66 9.35 15.59
C GLY A 256 19.18 9.47 15.48
N GLY A 257 19.63 9.90 14.30
CA GLY A 257 21.04 10.17 14.01
C GLY A 257 21.86 8.95 13.63
N VAL A 258 21.29 7.73 13.66
CA VAL A 258 21.97 6.55 13.12
C VAL A 258 22.07 6.69 11.60
N THR A 259 23.30 6.63 11.08
CA THR A 259 23.61 6.73 9.65
C THR A 259 24.01 5.40 9.02
N ARG A 260 24.23 4.36 9.84
CA ARG A 260 24.71 3.06 9.41
C ARG A 260 24.15 1.93 10.27
N LEU A 261 23.76 0.85 9.63
CA LEU A 261 23.41 -0.42 10.28
C LEU A 261 24.64 -1.31 10.29
N GLU A 262 25.02 -1.79 11.47
CA GLU A 262 26.15 -2.69 11.64
C GLU A 262 25.68 -4.16 11.58
N ARG A 263 26.58 -5.04 11.12
CA ARG A 263 26.34 -6.47 11.15
C ARG A 263 26.37 -6.95 12.61
N VAL A 264 25.25 -7.49 13.08
CA VAL A 264 25.10 -8.11 14.42
C VAL A 264 25.54 -9.57 14.37
#